data_AF-A0A916RB06-F1
#
_entry.id   AF-A0A916RB06-F1
#
_cell.length_a   1.000
_cell.length_b   1.000
_cell.length_c   1.000
_cell.angle_alpha   90.00
_cell.angle_beta   90.00
_cell.angle_gamma   90.00
#
_symmetry.space_group_name_H-M   'P 1'
#
loop_
_entity.id
_entity.type
_entity.pdbx_description
1 polymer ?
#
loop_
_entity_poly.entity_id
_entity_poly.type
_entity_poly.pdbx_seq_one_letter_code
_entity_poly.pdbx_strand_id
1 'polypeptide(L)'
;MELITNNNVHCEYQLSKFDSKMGVWPYYGLINWYQHPVDSQRLKIAIQQIVDSVPILGGRLVKQLFSPLKVVCNPQKSGMGFI
;
A
#
# COMPACT_ATOMS: atom_id res chain seq x y z
N MET A 1 3.90 -13.33 1.99
CA MET A 1 3.73 -13.15 0.54
C MET A 1 2.40 -13.81 0.19
N GLU A 2 1.35 -13.02 -0.11
CA GLU A 2 0.01 -13.57 -0.34
C GLU A 2 -0.20 -13.91 -1.82
N LEU A 3 -0.70 -15.12 -2.09
CA LEU A 3 -1.14 -15.56 -3.41
C LEU A 3 -2.57 -15.05 -3.64
N ILE A 4 -2.70 -13.91 -4.32
CA ILE A 4 -4.02 -13.35 -4.65
C ILE A 4 -4.40 -13.79 -6.07
N THR A 5 -5.48 -14.58 -6.16
CA THR A 5 -6.12 -15.07 -7.41
C THR A 5 -7.38 -14.27 -7.79
N ASN A 6 -7.63 -13.13 -7.14
CA ASN A 6 -8.88 -12.40 -7.27
C ASN A 6 -8.89 -11.44 -8.48
N ASN A 7 -9.91 -11.55 -9.33
CA ASN A 7 -10.08 -10.80 -10.59
C ASN A 7 -10.58 -9.35 -10.41
N ASN A 8 -10.76 -8.85 -9.19
CA ASN A 8 -11.28 -7.51 -8.92
C ASN A 8 -10.16 -6.49 -8.64
N VAL A 9 -9.13 -6.47 -9.47
CA VAL A 9 -7.98 -5.57 -9.29
C VAL A 9 -8.27 -4.21 -9.93
N HIS A 10 -8.19 -3.13 -9.14
CA HIS A 10 -8.42 -1.76 -9.63
C HIS A 10 -7.18 -1.13 -10.25
N CYS A 11 -6.01 -1.51 -9.73
CA CYS A 11 -4.73 -1.15 -10.32
C CYS A 11 -3.68 -2.21 -10.08
N GLU A 12 -2.79 -2.34 -11.08
CA GLU A 12 -1.56 -3.12 -11.00
C GLU A 12 -0.38 -2.22 -11.32
N TYR A 13 0.61 -2.20 -10.42
CA TYR A 13 1.87 -1.51 -10.65
C TYR A 13 2.98 -2.55 -10.74
N GLN A 14 3.58 -2.66 -11.93
CA GLN A 14 4.79 -3.46 -12.13
C GLN A 14 5.97 -2.77 -11.46
N LEU A 15 6.78 -3.54 -10.73
CA LEU A 15 8.01 -2.99 -10.17
C LEU A 15 9.05 -2.77 -11.26
N SER A 16 9.71 -1.63 -11.22
CA SER A 16 10.85 -1.37 -12.09
C SER A 16 12.08 -2.16 -11.62
N LYS A 17 13.12 -2.14 -12.46
CA LYS A 17 14.45 -2.67 -12.09
C LYS A 17 15.03 -1.94 -10.87
N PHE A 18 14.68 -0.68 -10.64
CA PHE A 18 15.12 0.07 -9.47
C PHE A 18 14.42 -0.43 -8.20
N ASP A 19 13.10 -0.55 -8.23
CA ASP A 19 12.31 -1.03 -7.07
C ASP A 19 12.69 -2.45 -6.68
N SER A 20 12.98 -3.30 -7.66
CA SER A 20 13.40 -4.68 -7.44
C SER A 20 14.74 -4.78 -6.71
N LYS A 21 15.63 -3.79 -6.84
CA LYS A 21 16.88 -3.73 -6.07
C LYS A 21 16.65 -3.32 -4.62
N MET A 22 15.55 -2.61 -4.34
CA MET A 22 15.12 -2.22 -3.00
C MET A 22 14.25 -3.30 -2.32
N GLY A 23 13.75 -4.30 -3.05
CA GLY A 23 12.72 -5.24 -2.59
C GLY A 23 13.09 -6.22 -1.46
N VAL A 24 14.32 -6.22 -0.96
CA VAL A 24 14.78 -7.04 0.19
C VAL A 24 15.16 -6.18 1.40
N TRP A 25 14.89 -4.88 1.35
CA TRP A 25 15.21 -3.99 2.46
C TRP A 25 14.15 -4.11 3.57
N PRO A 26 14.55 -3.99 4.85
CA PRO A 26 13.61 -3.99 5.97
C PRO A 26 12.63 -2.81 5.85
N TYR A 27 11.48 -2.94 6.50
CA TYR A 27 10.54 -1.82 6.60
C TYR A 27 11.22 -0.62 7.27
N TYR A 28 11.11 0.54 6.62
CA TYR A 28 11.58 1.81 7.17
C TYR A 28 10.46 2.48 7.95
N GLY A 29 10.71 2.73 9.24
CA GLY A 29 9.82 3.48 10.11
C GLY A 29 10.43 4.82 10.49
N LEU A 30 9.60 5.88 10.49
CA LEU A 30 9.95 7.19 11.04
C LEU A 30 8.91 7.56 12.10
N ILE A 31 9.39 8.05 13.24
CA ILE A 31 8.53 8.55 14.33
C ILE A 31 8.61 10.08 14.32
N ASN A 32 7.47 10.73 14.15
CA ASN A 32 7.33 12.18 14.20
C ASN A 32 6.56 12.58 15.46
N TRP A 33 7.10 13.55 16.19
CA TRP A 33 6.49 14.10 17.39
C TRP A 33 5.81 15.43 17.06
N TYR A 34 4.59 15.62 17.56
CA TYR A 34 3.82 16.84 17.36
C TYR A 34 3.61 17.53 18.70
N GLN A 35 3.79 18.85 18.73
CA GLN A 35 3.54 19.66 19.92
C GLN A 35 2.05 19.72 20.28
N HIS A 36 1.17 19.60 19.29
CA HIS A 36 -0.28 19.66 19.46
C HIS A 36 -0.91 18.28 19.29
N PRO A 37 -2.02 17.99 20.00
CA PRO A 37 -2.77 16.75 19.83
C PRO A 37 -3.22 16.57 18.38
N VAL A 38 -3.03 15.36 17.86
CA VAL A 38 -3.50 14.99 16.52
C VAL A 38 -4.91 14.41 16.65
N ASP A 39 -5.87 15.00 15.93
CA ASP A 39 -7.22 14.47 15.80
C ASP A 39 -7.19 13.21 14.92
N SER A 40 -7.51 12.06 15.53
CA SER A 40 -7.45 10.76 14.86
C SER A 40 -8.49 10.60 13.76
N GLN A 41 -9.66 11.22 13.88
CA GLN A 41 -10.71 11.16 12.86
C GLN A 41 -10.31 11.97 11.63
N ARG A 42 -9.79 13.18 11.84
CA ARG A 42 -9.27 14.02 10.75
C ARG A 42 -8.07 13.37 10.08
N LEU A 43 -7.15 12.78 10.86
CA LEU A 43 -6.00 12.06 10.32
C LEU A 43 -6.43 10.90 9.42
N LYS A 44 -7.41 10.10 9.86
CA LYS A 44 -7.93 8.98 9.08
C LYS A 44 -8.54 9.42 7.75
N ILE A 45 -9.30 10.51 7.74
CA ILE A 45 -9.88 11.08 6.52
C ILE A 45 -8.77 11.53 5.56
N ALA A 46 -7.75 12.24 6.08
CA ALA A 46 -6.63 12.70 5.28
C ALA A 46 -5.82 11.53 4.68
N ILE A 47 -5.57 10.48 5.45
CA ILE A 47 -4.91 9.25 4.96
C ILE A 47 -5.73 8.62 3.83
N GLN A 48 -7.05 8.54 3.97
CA GLN A 48 -7.91 7.99 2.92
C GLN A 48 -7.83 8.83 1.63
N GLN A 49 -7.85 10.16 1.73
CA GLN A 49 -7.69 11.04 0.56
C GLN A 49 -6.33 10.86 -0.14
N ILE A 50 -5.27 10.61 0.63
CA ILE A 50 -3.93 10.29 0.08
C ILE A 50 -3.97 8.94 -0.65
N VAL A 51 -4.59 7.91 -0.05
CA VAL A 51 -4.72 6.60 -0.70
C VAL A 51 -5.59 6.68 -1.96
N ASP A 52 -6.67 7.46 -1.95
CA ASP A 52 -7.55 7.63 -3.10
C ASP A 52 -6.85 8.36 -4.26
N SER A 53 -5.95 9.31 -3.96
CA SER A 53 -5.14 10.02 -4.96
C SER A 53 -3.88 9.26 -5.38
N VAL A 54 -3.34 8.40 -4.51
CA VAL A 54 -2.12 7.61 -4.75
C VAL A 54 -2.39 6.14 -4.36
N PRO A 55 -3.12 5.37 -5.19
CA PRO A 55 -3.64 4.04 -4.82
C PRO A 55 -2.57 2.99 -4.48
N ILE A 56 -1.35 3.15 -5.00
CA ILE A 56 -0.24 2.24 -4.71
C ILE A 56 0.10 2.17 -3.22
N LEU A 57 -0.16 3.25 -2.44
CA LEU A 57 0.10 3.30 -1.00
C LEU A 57 -0.86 2.42 -0.19
N GLY A 58 -2.07 2.15 -0.72
CA GLY A 58 -3.01 1.18 -0.15
C GLY A 58 -2.89 -0.22 -0.76
N GLY A 59 -1.94 -0.42 -1.68
CA GLY A 59 -1.75 -1.67 -2.40
C GLY A 59 -0.99 -2.72 -1.58
N ARG A 60 -0.96 -3.95 -2.10
CA ARG A 60 -0.17 -5.06 -1.54
C ARG A 60 0.88 -5.52 -2.53
N LEU A 61 2.06 -5.82 -2.01
CA LEU A 61 3.14 -6.45 -2.76
C LEU A 61 2.83 -7.95 -2.98
N VAL A 62 2.68 -8.36 -4.24
CA VAL A 62 2.26 -9.70 -4.66
C VAL A 62 3.29 -10.30 -5.60
N LYS A 63 3.61 -11.58 -5.38
CA LYS A 63 4.45 -12.40 -6.27
C LYS A 63 3.68 -13.66 -6.64
N GLN A 64 3.30 -13.79 -7.92
CA GLN A 64 2.76 -15.06 -8.43
C GLN A 64 3.91 -15.92 -8.97
N LEU A 65 3.72 -17.23 -8.97
CA LEU A 65 4.69 -18.19 -9.51
C LEU A 65 5.02 -17.82 -10.98
N PHE A 66 6.31 -17.76 -11.33
CA PHE A 66 6.81 -17.37 -12.66
C PHE A 66 6.45 -15.95 -13.15
N SER A 67 5.93 -15.07 -12.29
CA SER A 67 5.61 -13.67 -12.64
C SER A 67 6.60 -12.68 -12.01
N PRO A 68 6.80 -11.48 -12.59
CA PRO A 68 7.49 -10.39 -11.91
C PRO A 68 6.75 -9.97 -10.62
N LEU A 69 7.50 -9.40 -9.69
CA LEU A 69 6.93 -8.84 -8.45
C LEU A 69 6.12 -7.58 -8.80
N LYS A 70 4.90 -7.46 -8.27
CA LYS A 70 4.00 -6.34 -8.57
C LYS A 70 3.27 -5.86 -7.33
N VAL A 71 2.75 -4.64 -7.36
CA VAL A 71 1.80 -4.13 -6.37
C VAL A 71 0.39 -4.20 -6.95
N VAL A 72 -0.54 -4.74 -6.17
CA VAL A 72 -1.94 -4.92 -6.53
C VAL A 72 -2.82 -4.10 -5.60
N CYS A 73 -3.69 -3.27 -6.16
CA CYS A 73 -4.69 -2.51 -5.41
C CYS A 73 -6.05 -3.22 -5.51
N ASN A 74 -6.65 -3.54 -4.35
CA ASN A 74 -7.99 -4.11 -4.31
C ASN A 74 -8.99 -2.99 -3.92
N PRO A 75 -9.89 -2.56 -4.80
CA PRO A 75 -10.86 -1.50 -4.51
C PRO A 75 -11.96 -1.98 -3.54
N GLN A 76 -12.11 -3.29 -3.34
CA GLN A 76 -13.25 -3.87 -2.63
C GLN A 76 -13.12 -3.89 -1.10
N LYS A 77 -12.08 -3.28 -0.53
CA LYS A 77 -12.00 -3.08 0.92
C LYS A 77 -11.59 -1.64 1.28
N SER A 78 -12.42 -0.68 0.88
CA SER A 78 -12.57 0.57 1.62
C SER A 78 -13.28 0.25 2.95
N GLY A 79 -12.53 -0.13 3.97
CA GLY A 79 -13.08 -0.51 5.26
C GLY A 79 -12.02 -0.48 6.35
N MET A 80 -12.39 0.01 7.54
CA MET A 80 -11.56 0.06 8.73
C MET A 80 -10.87 -1.28 8.98
N GLY A 81 -9.58 -1.38 8.63
CA GLY A 81 -8.82 -2.63 8.81
C GLY A 81 -7.45 -2.68 8.15
N PHE A 82 -6.90 -1.56 7.69
CA PHE A 82 -5.55 -1.50 7.13
C PHE A 82 -4.79 -0.28 7.67
N ILE A 83 -4.67 -0.23 8.99
CA ILE A 83 -3.52 0.26 9.76
C ILE A 83 -3.34 -0.73 10.90
#